data_AF-A0A370HID6-F1
#
_entry.id   AF-A0A370HID6-F1
#
_cell.length_a   1.000
_cell.length_b   1.000
_cell.length_c   1.000
_cell.angle_alpha   90.00
_cell.angle_beta   90.00
_cell.angle_gamma   90.00
#
_symmetry.space_group_name_H-M   'P 1'
#
loop_
_entity.id
_entity.type
_entity.pdbx_description
1 polymer ?
#
loop_
_entity_poly.entity_id
_entity_poly.type
_entity_poly.pdbx_seq_one_letter_code
_entity_poly.pdbx_strand_id
1 'polypeptide(L)'
;MGDDRLLRKEIRLPLDIARTRIRRHTGLYPDEDLTRDVLSVCDEVLTFVAMTPTLRDAREAVEACCIRLSQVSDRFSERNLAAISKARAQAVAAIDRLQDVLLERRRFECRPRVESVVLRQRSR
;
A
#
# COMPACT_ATOMS: atom_id res chain seq x y z
N MET A 1 10.20 20.71 -8.02
CA MET A 1 10.89 19.43 -8.36
C MET A 1 11.28 18.57 -7.15
N GLY A 2 11.18 19.06 -5.89
CA GLY A 2 11.51 18.26 -4.69
C GLY A 2 10.47 17.20 -4.32
N ASP A 3 9.18 17.54 -4.40
CA ASP A 3 8.10 16.64 -3.94
C ASP A 3 7.98 15.33 -4.75
N ASP A 4 8.18 15.35 -6.08
CA ASP A 4 8.09 14.13 -6.90
C ASP A 4 9.24 13.14 -6.60
N ARG A 5 10.42 13.66 -6.22
CA ARG A 5 11.57 12.82 -5.84
C ARG A 5 11.37 12.17 -4.48
N LEU A 6 10.76 12.88 -3.53
CA LEU A 6 10.40 12.33 -2.22
C LEU A 6 9.29 11.28 -2.36
N LEU A 7 8.23 11.58 -3.12
CA LEU A 7 7.13 10.65 -3.43
C LEU A 7 7.60 9.32 -4.04
N ARG A 8 8.57 9.37 -4.97
CA ARG A 8 9.14 8.15 -5.55
C ARG A 8 9.90 7.31 -4.53
N LYS A 9 10.67 7.95 -3.65
CA LYS A 9 11.53 7.25 -2.69
C LYS A 9 10.77 6.74 -1.47
N GLU A 10 9.84 7.54 -0.95
CA GLU A 10 9.14 7.28 0.32
C GLU A 10 7.93 6.36 0.16
N ILE A 11 7.28 6.38 -1.01
CA ILE A 11 6.03 5.62 -1.24
C ILE A 11 6.21 4.55 -2.32
N ARG A 12 6.63 4.94 -3.53
CA ARG A 12 6.64 4.00 -4.67
C ARG A 12 7.64 2.87 -4.50
N LEU A 13 8.89 3.20 -4.13
CA LEU A 13 9.96 2.21 -4.01
C LEU A 13 9.64 1.12 -2.96
N PRO A 14 9.22 1.44 -1.72
CA PRO A 14 8.81 0.41 -0.77
C PRO A 14 7.64 -0.44 -1.29
N LEU A 15 6.60 0.16 -1.87
CA LEU A 15 5.47 -0.63 -2.38
C LEU A 15 5.85 -1.53 -3.56
N ASP A 16 6.86 -1.16 -4.36
CA ASP A 16 7.42 -2.06 -5.37
C ASP A 16 8.16 -3.27 -4.77
N ILE A 17 8.77 -3.11 -3.59
CA ILE A 17 9.32 -4.23 -2.81
C ILE A 17 8.18 -5.16 -2.39
N ALA A 18 7.07 -4.62 -1.86
CA ALA A 18 5.90 -5.42 -1.49
C ALA A 18 5.31 -6.19 -2.69
N ARG A 19 5.14 -5.54 -3.85
CA ARG A 19 4.72 -6.21 -5.09
C ARG A 19 5.69 -7.30 -5.52
N THR A 20 6.99 -7.09 -5.34
CA THR A 20 8.01 -8.10 -5.68
C THR A 20 7.93 -9.31 -4.77
N ARG A 21 7.71 -9.11 -3.46
CA ARG A 21 7.48 -10.19 -2.49
C ARG A 21 6.25 -11.03 -2.86
N ILE A 22 5.12 -10.38 -3.15
CA ILE A 22 3.89 -11.05 -3.61
C ILE A 22 4.14 -11.86 -4.89
N ARG A 23 4.84 -11.28 -5.87
CA ARG A 23 5.12 -11.95 -7.15
C ARG A 23 6.03 -13.16 -7.01
N ARG A 24 6.99 -13.11 -6.08
CA ARG A 24 7.96 -14.17 -5.83
C ARG A 24 7.53 -15.19 -4.80
N HIS A 25 6.45 -14.94 -4.06
CA HIS A 25 5.97 -15.87 -3.05
C HIS A 25 5.67 -17.24 -3.65
N THR A 26 6.26 -18.26 -3.04
CA THR A 26 6.17 -19.64 -3.49
C THR A 26 5.31 -20.51 -2.58
N GLY A 27 5.26 -20.18 -1.28
CA GLY A 27 4.60 -20.96 -0.24
C GLY A 27 5.30 -22.29 0.06
N LEU A 28 6.52 -22.48 -0.46
CA LEU A 28 7.27 -23.75 -0.36
C LEU A 28 8.19 -23.81 0.86
N TYR A 29 8.62 -22.65 1.35
CA TYR A 29 9.59 -22.53 2.42
C TYR A 29 8.90 -22.18 3.75
N PRO A 30 9.27 -22.85 4.86
CA PRO A 30 8.61 -22.68 6.15
C PRO A 30 8.91 -21.31 6.81
N ASP A 31 9.93 -20.60 6.34
CA ASP A 31 10.33 -19.26 6.76
C ASP A 31 9.70 -18.13 5.91
N GLU A 32 8.97 -18.46 4.84
CA GLU A 32 8.21 -17.47 4.06
C GLU A 32 6.96 -17.02 4.84
N ASP A 33 7.04 -15.87 5.49
CA ASP A 33 5.88 -15.17 6.06
C ASP A 33 5.50 -13.96 5.19
N LEU A 34 4.81 -14.25 4.09
CA LEU A 34 4.39 -13.23 3.13
C LEU A 34 3.59 -12.10 3.78
N THR A 35 2.65 -12.45 4.67
CA THR A 35 1.75 -11.46 5.28
C THR A 35 2.55 -10.50 6.15
N ARG A 36 3.41 -11.02 7.03
CA ARG A 36 4.28 -10.18 7.86
C ARG A 36 5.20 -9.32 7.03
N ASP A 37 5.85 -9.90 6.03
CA ASP A 37 6.81 -9.19 5.19
C ASP A 37 6.16 -8.07 4.38
N VAL A 38 4.99 -8.31 3.80
CA VAL A 38 4.28 -7.28 3.03
C VAL A 38 3.73 -6.20 3.95
N LEU A 39 3.13 -6.57 5.09
CA LEU A 39 2.59 -5.59 6.02
C LEU A 39 3.68 -4.73 6.67
N SER A 40 4.86 -5.27 6.97
CA SER A 40 5.98 -4.46 7.48
C SER A 40 6.31 -3.31 6.53
N VAL A 41 6.36 -3.59 5.23
CA VAL A 41 6.65 -2.58 4.20
C VAL A 41 5.51 -1.57 4.07
N CYS A 42 4.26 -2.02 4.10
CA CYS A 42 3.10 -1.14 4.07
C CYS A 42 3.05 -0.23 5.30
N ASP A 43 3.31 -0.77 6.48
CA ASP A 43 3.28 -0.06 7.76
C ASP A 43 4.41 0.98 7.84
N GLU A 44 5.60 0.68 7.30
CA GLU A 44 6.68 1.66 7.13
C GLU A 44 6.23 2.86 6.30
N VAL A 45 5.56 2.64 5.16
CA VAL A 45 5.07 3.72 4.30
C VAL A 45 3.94 4.51 4.98
N LEU A 46 3.08 3.83 5.74
CA LEU A 46 1.99 4.45 6.46
C LEU A 46 2.48 5.39 7.58
N THR A 47 3.73 5.27 8.05
CA THR A 47 4.30 6.22 9.01
C THR A 47 4.45 7.64 8.46
N PHE A 48 4.49 7.81 7.13
CA PHE A 48 4.69 9.12 6.49
C PHE A 48 3.39 9.95 6.35
N VAL A 49 2.23 9.38 6.66
CA VAL A 49 0.92 10.02 6.51
C VAL A 49 0.03 9.81 7.73
N ALA A 50 -0.93 10.70 7.96
CA ALA A 50 -1.90 10.50 9.02
C ALA A 50 -2.84 9.32 8.68
N MET A 51 -2.96 8.37 9.60
CA MET A 51 -3.85 7.22 9.44
C MET A 51 -5.31 7.68 9.34
N THR A 52 -6.01 7.19 8.32
CA THR A 52 -7.43 7.46 8.08
C THR A 52 -8.20 6.15 7.98
N PRO A 53 -9.54 6.15 8.14
CA PRO A 53 -10.34 4.94 7.94
C PRO A 53 -10.11 4.30 6.57
N THR A 54 -10.02 5.08 5.49
CA THR A 54 -9.77 4.55 4.15
C THR A 54 -8.39 3.93 3.98
N LEU A 55 -7.35 4.48 4.62
CA LEU A 55 -6.02 3.87 4.66
C LEU A 55 -6.01 2.57 5.48
N ARG A 56 -6.74 2.53 6.59
CA ARG A 56 -6.92 1.32 7.39
C ARG A 56 -7.61 0.23 6.58
N ASP A 57 -8.72 0.54 5.92
CA ASP A 57 -9.46 -0.41 5.08
C ASP A 57 -8.58 -0.94 3.93
N ALA A 58 -7.77 -0.07 3.32
CA ALA A 58 -6.83 -0.47 2.27
C ALA A 58 -5.72 -1.38 2.81
N ARG A 59 -5.18 -1.11 4.00
CA ARG A 59 -4.20 -1.97 4.69
C ARG A 59 -4.82 -3.33 5.03
N GLU A 60 -6.03 -3.35 5.60
CA GLU A 60 -6.75 -4.59 5.93
C GLU A 60 -7.05 -5.43 4.67
N ALA A 61 -7.36 -4.79 3.54
CA ALA A 61 -7.51 -5.48 2.27
C ALA A 61 -6.20 -6.13 1.78
N VAL A 62 -5.06 -5.47 1.97
CA VAL A 62 -3.73 -6.04 1.68
C VAL A 62 -3.47 -7.26 2.56
N GLU A 63 -3.72 -7.15 3.87
CA GLU A 63 -3.58 -8.25 4.82
C GLU A 63 -4.43 -9.46 4.41
N ALA A 64 -5.72 -9.26 4.17
CA ALA A 64 -6.65 -10.32 3.76
C ALA A 64 -6.21 -11.01 2.46
N CYS A 65 -5.71 -10.25 1.48
CA CYS A 65 -5.22 -10.81 0.22
C CYS A 65 -3.91 -11.59 0.40
N CYS A 66 -3.00 -11.12 1.25
CA CYS A 66 -1.74 -11.81 1.54
C CYS A 66 -2.01 -13.12 2.29
N ILE A 67 -2.87 -13.11 3.31
CA ILE A 67 -3.31 -14.32 4.03
C ILE A 67 -3.89 -15.33 3.04
N ARG A 68 -4.79 -14.89 2.17
CA ARG A 68 -5.41 -15.79 1.18
C ARG A 68 -4.38 -16.34 0.19
N LEU A 69 -3.42 -15.52 -0.25
CA LEU A 69 -2.34 -16.00 -1.11
C LEU A 69 -1.53 -17.09 -0.40
N SER A 70 -1.07 -16.85 0.83
CA SER A 70 -0.32 -17.83 1.63
C SER A 70 -1.08 -19.14 1.79
N GLN A 71 -2.39 -19.08 2.07
CA GLN A 71 -3.24 -20.27 2.20
C GLN A 71 -3.33 -21.08 0.92
N VAL A 72 -3.53 -20.44 -0.24
CA VAL A 72 -3.68 -21.16 -1.51
C VAL A 72 -2.34 -21.62 -2.11
N SER A 73 -1.22 -21.03 -1.68
CA SER A 73 0.13 -21.47 -2.05
C SER A 73 0.77 -22.42 -1.05
N ASP A 74 0.09 -22.75 0.05
CA ASP A 74 0.60 -23.63 1.09
C ASP A 74 1.05 -24.99 0.51
N ARG A 75 2.26 -25.41 0.87
CA ARG A 75 2.91 -26.62 0.35
C ARG A 75 2.21 -27.93 0.69
N PHE A 76 1.38 -27.94 1.73
CA PHE A 76 0.63 -29.13 2.15
C PHE A 76 -0.75 -29.21 1.47
N SER A 77 -1.13 -28.17 0.72
CA SER A 77 -2.40 -28.10 -0.02
C SER A 77 -2.25 -28.56 -1.47
N GLU A 78 -3.36 -29.02 -2.07
CA GLU A 78 -3.39 -29.33 -3.51
C GLU A 78 -3.13 -28.05 -4.32
N ARG A 79 -2.03 -28.01 -5.09
CA ARG A 79 -1.58 -26.80 -5.78
C ARG A 79 -2.42 -26.48 -7.01
N ASN A 80 -3.46 -25.70 -6.82
CA ASN A 80 -4.20 -25.09 -7.90
C ASN A 80 -3.50 -23.82 -8.42
N LEU A 81 -2.74 -23.95 -9.51
CA LEU A 81 -1.99 -22.84 -10.12
C LEU A 81 -2.88 -21.66 -10.55
N ALA A 82 -4.11 -21.93 -10.98
CA ALA A 82 -5.06 -20.88 -11.35
C ALA A 82 -5.52 -20.08 -10.12
N ALA A 83 -5.79 -20.78 -9.01
CA ALA A 83 -6.14 -20.15 -7.74
C ALA A 83 -4.98 -19.30 -7.19
N ILE A 84 -3.75 -19.82 -7.23
CA ILE A 84 -2.54 -19.08 -6.84
C ILE A 84 -2.35 -17.83 -7.69
N SER A 85 -2.47 -17.96 -9.02
CA SER A 85 -2.34 -16.82 -9.95
C SER A 85 -3.39 -15.74 -9.65
N LYS A 86 -4.64 -16.14 -9.43
CA LYS A 86 -5.74 -15.23 -9.09
C LYS A 86 -5.50 -14.53 -7.75
N ALA A 87 -5.10 -15.27 -6.71
CA ALA A 87 -4.81 -14.70 -5.40
C ALA A 87 -3.63 -13.71 -5.47
N ARG A 88 -2.59 -14.03 -6.25
CA ARG A 88 -1.46 -13.14 -6.49
C ARG A 88 -1.88 -11.84 -7.18
N ALA A 89 -2.71 -11.92 -8.23
CA ALA A 89 -3.23 -10.73 -8.89
C ALA A 89 -4.06 -9.85 -7.93
N GLN A 90 -4.88 -10.47 -7.07
CA GLN A 90 -5.65 -9.76 -6.06
C GLN A 90 -4.77 -9.07 -5.01
N ALA A 91 -3.71 -9.72 -4.54
CA ALA A 91 -2.77 -9.13 -3.59
C ALA A 91 -2.01 -7.95 -4.21
N VAL A 92 -1.57 -8.04 -5.47
CA VAL A 92 -0.96 -6.90 -6.17
C VAL A 92 -1.94 -5.75 -6.31
N ALA A 93 -3.19 -6.01 -6.72
CA ALA A 93 -4.21 -4.98 -6.86
C ALA A 93 -4.54 -4.29 -5.52
N ALA A 94 -4.47 -5.01 -4.40
CA ALA A 94 -4.63 -4.42 -3.07
C ALA A 94 -3.50 -3.43 -2.73
N ILE A 95 -2.25 -3.75 -3.09
CA ILE A 95 -1.11 -2.83 -2.95
C ILE A 95 -1.30 -1.60 -3.84
N ASP A 96 -1.79 -1.77 -5.07
CA ASP A 96 -2.06 -0.66 -5.98
C ASP A 96 -3.13 0.28 -5.39
N ARG A 97 -4.21 -0.29 -4.85
CA ARG A 97 -5.25 0.49 -4.15
C ARG A 97 -4.70 1.24 -2.95
N LEU A 98 -3.87 0.60 -2.12
CA LEU A 98 -3.22 1.27 -0.99
C LEU A 98 -2.36 2.44 -1.45
N GLN A 99 -1.57 2.25 -2.52
CA GLN A 99 -0.77 3.30 -3.11
C GLN A 99 -1.62 4.48 -3.58
N ASP A 100 -2.74 4.23 -4.24
CA ASP A 100 -3.62 5.29 -4.73
C ASP A 100 -4.18 6.13 -3.57
N VAL A 101 -4.66 5.47 -2.51
CA VAL A 101 -5.16 6.17 -1.31
C VAL A 101 -4.05 6.97 -0.63
N LEU A 102 -2.83 6.42 -0.54
CA LEU A 102 -1.66 7.12 -0.01
C LEU A 102 -1.32 8.38 -0.82
N LEU A 103 -1.30 8.26 -2.14
CA LEU A 103 -0.97 9.36 -3.05
C LEU A 103 -2.05 10.44 -3.02
N GLU A 104 -3.32 10.06 -2.99
CA GLU A 104 -4.43 11.00 -2.79
C GLU A 104 -4.27 11.75 -1.47
N ARG A 105 -4.03 11.02 -0.37
CA ARG A 105 -3.86 11.62 0.95
C ARG A 105 -2.70 12.59 0.99
N ARG A 106 -1.55 12.23 0.43
CA ARG A 106 -0.38 13.11 0.38
C ARG A 106 -0.64 14.36 -0.45
N ARG A 107 -1.39 14.25 -1.56
CA ARG A 107 -1.83 15.41 -2.33
C ARG A 107 -2.72 16.35 -1.51
N PHE A 108 -3.57 15.83 -0.63
CA PHE A 108 -4.36 16.66 0.28
C PHE A 108 -3.49 17.37 1.33
N GLU A 109 -2.46 16.72 1.85
CA GLU A 109 -1.55 17.29 2.86
C GLU A 109 -0.59 18.34 2.27
N CYS A 110 -0.12 18.13 1.03
CA CYS A 110 0.77 19.06 0.32
C CYS A 110 0.02 20.21 -0.39
N ARG A 111 -1.32 20.22 -0.41
CA ARG A 111 -2.05 21.40 -0.90
C ARG A 111 -1.78 22.55 0.07
N PRO A 112 -1.26 23.70 -0.39
CA PRO A 112 -1.17 24.86 0.47
C PRO A 112 -2.58 25.15 0.97
N ARG A 113 -2.73 25.28 2.30
CA ARG A 113 -3.88 26.01 2.83
C ARG A 113 -3.82 27.35 2.14
N VAL A 114 -4.71 27.60 1.18
CA VAL A 114 -4.95 28.96 0.71
C VAL A 114 -5.52 29.65 1.92
N GLU A 115 -4.62 30.28 2.68
CA GLU A 115 -4.97 31.22 3.71
C GLU A 115 -5.89 32.24 3.03
N SER A 116 -7.17 32.18 3.37
CA SER A 116 -8.10 33.27 3.17
C SER A 116 -7.58 34.45 4.00
N VAL A 117 -6.61 35.17 3.44
CA VAL A 117 -5.97 36.34 4.02
C VAL A 117 -6.16 37.50 3.06
N VAL A 118 -6.95 38.46 3.57
CA VAL A 118 -7.18 39.85 3.16
C VAL A 118 -8.14 40.11 1.99
N LEU A 119 -9.38 40.45 2.35
CA LEU A 119 -9.95 41.76 1.99
C LEU A 119 -10.52 42.44 3.25
N ARG A 120 -9.61 42.94 4.10
CA ARG A 120 -9.87 44.16 4.87
C ARG A 120 -9.38 45.31 4.00
N GLN A 121 -10.29 45.97 3.28
CA GLN A 121 -10.10 47.36 2.89
C GLN A 121 -11.31 48.16 3.37
N ARG A 122 -11.04 48.95 4.42
CA ARG A 122 -11.80 50.14 4.80
C ARG A 122 -11.91 51.07 3.59
N SER A 123 -13.12 51.55 3.30
CA SER A 123 -13.49 52.79 2.58
C SER A 123 -15.03 52.79 2.58
N ARG A 124 -15.80 53.68 3.19
CA ARG A 124 -15.65 54.97 3.86
C ARG A 124 -16.75 55.06 4.92
#